data_AF-A0AAV3RM91-F1
#
_entry.id   AF-A0AAV3RM91-F1
#
_cell.length_a   1.000
_cell.length_b   1.000
_cell.length_c   1.000
_cell.angle_alpha   90.00
_cell.angle_beta   90.00
_cell.angle_gamma   90.00
#
_symmetry.space_group_name_H-M   'P 1'
#
loop_
_entity.id
_entity.type
_entity.pdbx_description
1 polymer ?
#
loop_
_entity_poly.entity_id
_entity_poly.type
_entity_poly.pdbx_seq_one_letter_code
_entity_poly.pdbx_strand_id
1 'polypeptide(L)'
;MQDLPESHREDSVNSLVYEANARIRDPVYGCAGAICHLQKHISELQAELAKAQAEVFNMQCQNSNLLSIISMGISPSQQETITNLSGNHFETYQTDDEYTNFFLDDGNFIGASCEQPLWA
;
A
#
# COMPACT_ATOMS: atom_id res chain seq x y z
N MET A 1 16.48 23.64 23.05
CA MET A 1 16.87 24.31 21.77
C MET A 1 18.34 24.67 21.73
N GLN A 2 18.92 25.07 22.87
CA GLN A 2 20.37 25.27 22.96
C GLN A 2 21.15 23.96 22.80
N ASP A 3 20.46 22.82 22.96
CA ASP A 3 20.97 21.45 22.81
C ASP A 3 21.07 21.00 21.35
N LEU A 4 20.57 21.80 20.39
CA LEU A 4 20.69 21.53 18.95
C LEU A 4 21.77 22.44 18.32
N PRO A 5 22.52 21.93 17.32
CA PRO A 5 23.34 22.77 16.45
C PRO A 5 22.50 23.88 15.81
N GLU A 6 23.07 25.06 15.60
CA GLU A 6 22.33 26.23 15.06
C GLU A 6 21.60 25.92 13.75
N SER A 7 22.21 25.10 12.88
CA SER A 7 21.64 24.68 11.60
C SER A 7 20.30 23.94 11.71
N HIS A 8 20.01 23.29 12.84
CA HIS A 8 18.78 22.52 13.04
C HIS A 8 17.75 23.24 13.91
N ARG A 9 18.10 24.41 14.45
CA ARG A 9 17.19 25.15 15.34
C ARG A 9 15.98 25.67 14.60
N GLU A 10 16.15 26.20 13.39
CA GLU A 10 15.02 26.71 12.60
C GLU A 10 13.98 25.61 12.32
N ASP A 11 14.41 24.46 11.82
CA ASP A 11 13.53 23.33 11.52
C ASP A 11 12.83 22.79 12.78
N SER A 12 13.54 22.75 13.90
CA SER A 12 12.94 22.37 15.18
C SER A 12 11.89 23.39 15.66
N VAL A 13 12.07 24.70 15.41
CA VAL A 13 11.07 25.72 15.77
C VAL A 13 9.84 25.53 14.89
N ASN A 14 10.04 25.34 13.59
CA ASN A 14 8.95 25.10 12.64
C ASN A 14 8.12 23.88 13.04
N SER A 15 8.78 22.79 13.44
CA SER A 15 8.12 21.58 13.94
C SER A 15 7.30 21.84 15.21
N LEU A 16 7.85 22.57 16.19
CA LEU A 16 7.15 22.91 17.43
C LEU A 16 5.93 23.82 17.17
N VAL A 17 6.07 24.80 16.27
CA VAL A 17 4.97 25.68 15.85
C VAL A 17 3.88 24.89 15.16
N TYR A 18 4.24 23.95 14.28
CA TYR A 18 3.28 23.06 13.63
C TYR A 18 2.51 22.23 14.67
N GLU A 19 3.21 21.60 15.62
CA GLU A 19 2.59 20.79 16.68
C GLU A 19 1.65 21.62 17.55
N ALA A 20 2.08 22.80 18.00
CA ALA A 20 1.26 23.70 18.79
C ALA A 20 -0.01 24.12 18.04
N ASN A 21 0.13 24.48 16.76
CA ASN A 21 -1.01 24.82 15.92
C ASN A 21 -1.97 23.63 15.70
N ALA A 22 -1.43 22.41 15.59
CA ALA A 22 -2.24 21.22 15.49
C ALA A 22 -3.04 20.98 16.78
N ARG A 23 -2.42 21.13 17.96
CA ARG A 23 -3.11 21.02 19.27
C ARG A 23 -4.17 22.11 19.48
N ILE A 24 -3.98 23.31 18.93
CA ILE A 24 -5.00 24.38 18.96
C ILE A 24 -6.25 23.97 18.16
N ARG A 25 -6.06 23.35 16.98
CA ARG A 25 -7.16 22.91 16.12
C ARG A 25 -7.84 21.64 16.62
N ASP A 26 -7.04 20.71 17.13
CA ASP A 26 -7.47 19.44 17.69
C ASP A 26 -6.81 19.25 19.07
N PRO A 27 -7.49 19.66 20.16
CA PRO A 27 -6.94 19.57 21.51
C PRO A 27 -6.70 18.15 22.03
N VAL A 28 -7.34 17.15 21.42
CA VAL A 28 -7.24 15.76 21.89
C VAL A 28 -6.12 15.05 21.16
N TYR A 29 -6.08 15.14 19.82
CA TYR A 29 -5.16 14.35 18.99
C TYR A 29 -4.08 15.18 18.28
N GLY A 30 -4.25 16.49 18.13
CA GLY A 30 -3.23 17.37 17.54
C GLY A 30 -2.65 16.85 16.22
N CYS A 31 -1.32 16.75 16.14
CA CYS A 31 -0.64 16.19 14.97
C CYS A 31 -0.77 14.67 14.84
N ALA A 32 -1.03 13.95 15.94
CA ALA A 32 -1.24 12.51 15.91
C ALA A 32 -2.52 12.14 15.15
N GLY A 33 -3.56 12.98 15.22
CA GLY A 33 -4.76 12.82 14.39
C GLY A 33 -4.44 12.88 12.88
N ALA A 34 -3.54 13.78 12.47
CA ALA A 34 -3.09 13.84 11.08
C ALA A 34 -2.29 12.59 10.67
N ILE A 35 -1.41 12.09 11.55
CA ILE A 35 -0.66 10.84 11.32
C ILE A 35 -1.63 9.67 11.14
N CYS A 36 -2.61 9.54 12.04
CA CYS A 36 -3.66 8.52 11.98
C CYS A 36 -4.43 8.54 10.66
N HIS A 37 -4.87 9.71 10.20
CA HIS A 37 -5.58 9.83 8.93
C HIS A 37 -4.71 9.43 7.73
N LEU A 38 -3.44 9.83 7.73
CA LEU A 38 -2.50 9.45 6.68
C LEU A 38 -2.25 7.94 6.65
N GLN A 39 -2.07 7.31 7.82
CA GLN A 39 -1.92 5.87 7.94
C GLN A 39 -3.15 5.13 7.40
N LYS A 40 -4.35 5.59 7.75
CA LYS A 40 -5.59 5.03 7.20
C LYS A 40 -5.65 5.13 5.68
N HIS A 41 -5.34 6.30 5.11
CA HIS A 41 -5.33 6.47 3.65
C HIS A 41 -4.29 5.57 2.97
N ILE A 42 -3.12 5.39 3.56
CA ILE A 42 -2.10 4.46 3.04
C ILE A 42 -2.67 3.03 3.01
N SER A 43 -3.31 2.58 4.10
CA SER A 43 -3.92 1.24 4.15
C SER A 43 -5.04 1.07 3.13
N GLU A 44 -5.90 2.07 2.95
CA GLU A 44 -6.97 2.05 1.93
C GLU A 44 -6.40 1.92 0.52
N LEU A 45 -5.37 2.71 0.19
CA LEU A 45 -4.70 2.66 -1.12
C LEU A 45 -3.98 1.33 -1.35
N GLN A 46 -3.34 0.77 -0.32
CA GLN A 46 -2.72 -0.55 -0.39
C GLN A 46 -3.76 -1.65 -0.66
N ALA A 47 -4.94 -1.58 -0.02
CA ALA A 47 -6.03 -2.51 -0.27
C ALA A 47 -6.59 -2.39 -1.70
N GLU A 48 -6.74 -1.16 -2.20
CA GLU A 48 -7.17 -0.92 -3.59
C GLU A 48 -6.16 -1.47 -4.60
N LEU A 49 -4.86 -1.27 -4.35
CA LEU A 49 -3.79 -1.81 -5.18
C LEU A 49 -3.83 -3.35 -5.20
N ALA A 50 -3.94 -3.99 -4.03
CA ALA A 50 -4.03 -5.43 -3.92
C ALA A 50 -5.25 -6.00 -4.67
N LYS A 51 -6.40 -5.31 -4.58
CA LYS A 51 -7.61 -5.67 -5.33
C LYS A 51 -7.38 -5.58 -6.84
N ALA A 52 -6.82 -4.48 -7.33
CA ALA A 52 -6.54 -4.30 -8.76
C ALA A 52 -5.56 -5.37 -9.29
N GLN A 53 -4.53 -5.70 -8.51
CA GLN A 53 -3.57 -6.77 -8.84
C GLN A 53 -4.26 -8.14 -8.92
N ALA A 54 -5.15 -8.45 -7.98
CA ALA A 54 -5.91 -9.70 -7.98
C ALA A 54 -6.85 -9.79 -9.20
N GLU A 55 -7.50 -8.69 -9.59
CA GLU A 55 -8.36 -8.64 -10.78
C GLU A 55 -7.56 -8.91 -12.06
N VAL A 56 -6.37 -8.31 -12.20
CA VAL A 56 -5.47 -8.56 -13.34
C VAL A 56 -5.04 -10.02 -13.39
N PHE A 57 -4.61 -10.58 -12.26
CA PHE A 57 -4.21 -11.98 -12.19
C PHE A 57 -5.35 -12.93 -12.56
N ASN A 58 -6.57 -12.66 -12.06
CA ASN A 58 -7.76 -13.45 -12.38
C ASN A 58 -8.07 -13.44 -13.88
N MET A 59 -8.00 -12.27 -14.53
CA MET A 59 -8.19 -12.16 -15.98
C MET A 59 -7.13 -12.94 -16.77
N GLN A 60 -5.87 -12.89 -16.35
CA GLN A 60 -4.79 -13.64 -16.98
C GLN A 60 -4.98 -15.16 -16.83
N CYS A 61 -5.39 -15.63 -15.65
CA CYS A 61 -5.69 -17.03 -15.39
C CYS A 61 -6.86 -17.52 -16.26
N GLN A 62 -7.92 -16.73 -16.38
CA GLN A 62 -9.06 -17.02 -17.25
C GLN A 62 -8.63 -17.11 -18.73
N ASN A 63 -7.82 -16.15 -19.21
CA ASN A 63 -7.30 -16.17 -20.57
C ASN A 63 -6.44 -17.42 -20.85
N SER A 64 -5.57 -17.80 -19.92
CA SER A 64 -4.76 -19.02 -20.01
C SER A 64 -5.63 -20.28 -20.07
N ASN A 65 -6.67 -20.35 -19.23
CA ASN A 65 -7.62 -21.45 -19.24
C ASN A 65 -8.33 -21.58 -20.60
N LEU A 66 -8.83 -20.47 -21.15
CA LEU A 66 -9.47 -20.46 -22.47
C LEU A 66 -8.53 -20.95 -23.58
N LEU A 67 -7.27 -20.51 -23.58
CA LEU A 67 -6.26 -20.98 -24.54
C LEU A 67 -6.00 -22.49 -24.41
N SER A 68 -6.00 -23.03 -23.19
CA SER A 68 -5.83 -24.47 -22.96
C SER A 68 -7.00 -25.29 -23.55
N ILE A 69 -8.24 -24.80 -23.44
CA ILE A 69 -9.42 -25.46 -24.00
C ILE A 69 -9.36 -25.43 -25.54
N ILE A 70 -9.04 -24.27 -26.12
CA ILE A 70 -8.95 -24.10 -27.57
C ILE A 70 -7.89 -25.04 -28.14
N SER A 71 -6.71 -25.12 -27.52
CA SER A 71 -5.62 -25.98 -28.00
C SER A 71 -5.91 -27.47 -27.91
N MET A 72 -6.74 -27.93 -26.97
CA MET A 72 -7.19 -29.33 -26.90
C MET A 72 -8.21 -29.73 -27.98
N GLY A 73 -8.86 -28.77 -28.65
CA GLY A 73 -9.89 -29.00 -29.67
C GLY A 73 -9.39 -28.98 -31.13
N ILE A 74 -8.12 -28.64 -31.38
CA ILE A 74 -7.58 -28.44 -32.74
C ILE A 74 -6.61 -29.57 -33.09
N SER A 75 -6.96 -30.39 -34.10
CA SER A 75 -6.05 -31.39 -34.69
C SER A 75 -4.78 -30.73 -35.27
N PRO A 76 -3.61 -31.40 -35.23
CA PRO A 76 -2.29 -30.77 -35.44
C PRO A 76 -1.93 -30.38 -36.89
N SER A 77 -2.88 -30.14 -37.80
CA SER A 77 -2.59 -29.94 -39.23
C SER A 77 -2.63 -28.50 -39.75
N GLN A 78 -2.84 -27.46 -38.92
CA GLN A 78 -2.67 -26.06 -39.34
C GLN A 78 -2.01 -25.24 -38.23
N GLN A 79 -0.69 -25.12 -38.32
CA GLN A 79 0.18 -24.60 -37.28
C GLN A 79 0.77 -23.26 -37.72
N GLU A 80 -0.04 -22.20 -37.75
CA GLU A 80 0.47 -20.82 -37.65
C GLU A 80 -0.55 -19.96 -36.88
N THR A 81 -0.06 -19.09 -35.98
CA THR A 81 -0.72 -17.86 -35.45
C THR A 81 -1.31 -17.80 -34.01
N ILE A 82 -1.12 -18.74 -33.06
CA ILE A 82 -1.67 -18.54 -31.68
C ILE A 82 -0.64 -18.72 -30.54
N THR A 83 0.62 -18.34 -30.72
CA THR A 83 1.65 -18.44 -29.65
C THR A 83 2.24 -17.11 -29.17
N ASN A 84 1.83 -15.96 -29.73
CA ASN A 84 2.51 -14.68 -29.46
C ASN A 84 1.99 -13.87 -28.25
N LEU A 85 1.15 -14.41 -27.37
CA LEU A 85 0.66 -13.68 -26.18
C LEU A 85 1.40 -13.98 -24.87
N SER A 86 2.42 -14.83 -24.87
CA SER A 86 3.13 -15.21 -23.62
C SER A 86 4.18 -14.20 -23.13
N GLY A 87 4.32 -13.04 -23.78
CA GLY A 87 5.39 -12.08 -23.48
C GLY A 87 4.91 -10.84 -22.74
N ASN A 88 4.40 -10.96 -21.51
CA ASN A 88 4.38 -9.86 -20.55
C ASN A 88 4.62 -10.43 -19.15
N HIS A 89 5.89 -10.75 -18.88
CA HIS A 89 6.39 -10.94 -17.53
C HIS A 89 6.26 -9.58 -16.82
N PHE A 90 5.17 -9.39 -16.09
CA PHE A 90 5.11 -8.29 -15.13
C PHE A 90 6.07 -8.67 -14.02
N GLU A 91 7.16 -7.90 -13.89
CA GLU A 91 8.04 -7.98 -12.74
C GLU A 91 7.16 -7.83 -11.50
N THR A 92 7.03 -8.92 -10.75
CA THR A 92 6.63 -8.82 -9.35
C THR A 92 7.68 -7.92 -8.72
N TYR A 93 7.35 -6.64 -8.52
CA TYR A 93 8.06 -5.83 -7.54
C TYR A 93 7.81 -6.52 -6.21
N GLN A 94 8.71 -7.43 -5.86
CA GLN A 94 8.95 -7.83 -4.48
C GLN A 94 9.33 -6.52 -3.78
N THR A 95 8.35 -5.86 -3.17
CA THR A 95 8.64 -4.92 -2.12
C THR A 95 9.31 -5.74 -1.04
N ASP A 96 10.62 -5.54 -0.84
CA ASP A 96 11.37 -6.11 0.26
C ASP A 96 10.59 -5.84 1.57
N ASP A 97 9.93 -6.88 2.07
CA ASP A 97 9.06 -6.86 3.25
C ASP A 97 9.89 -6.75 4.54
N GLU A 98 10.62 -5.66 4.72
CA GLU A 98 11.21 -5.30 6.01
C GLU A 98 10.51 -4.09 6.66
N TYR A 99 9.60 -3.41 5.94
CA TYR A 99 8.77 -2.31 6.47
C TYR A 99 7.25 -2.55 6.40
N THR A 100 6.81 -3.49 5.57
CA THR A 100 5.39 -3.81 5.31
C THR A 100 4.84 -4.93 6.20
N ASN A 101 5.74 -5.67 6.87
CA ASN A 101 5.40 -6.77 7.79
C ASN A 101 4.77 -6.34 9.14
N PHE A 102 4.43 -5.06 9.35
CA PHE A 102 3.63 -4.66 10.52
C PHE A 102 2.11 -4.73 10.29
N PHE A 103 1.63 -4.84 9.05
CA PHE A 103 0.21 -4.60 8.74
C PHE A 103 -0.52 -5.70 7.95
N LEU A 104 0.19 -6.76 7.52
CA LEU A 104 -0.41 -7.87 6.78
C LEU A 104 -0.36 -9.16 7.61
N ASP A 105 -1.01 -9.15 8.77
CA ASP A 105 -1.45 -10.39 9.39
C ASP A 105 -2.94 -10.26 9.74
N ASP A 106 -3.75 -10.96 8.96
CA ASP A 106 -5.05 -11.51 9.30
C ASP A 106 -6.04 -10.65 10.11
N GLY A 107 -7.01 -10.09 9.38
CA GLY A 107 -8.45 -10.23 9.70
C GLY A 107 -9.00 -9.77 11.06
N ASN A 108 -8.20 -9.13 11.93
CA ASN A 108 -8.61 -8.79 13.29
C ASN A 108 -7.92 -7.54 13.89
N PHE A 109 -7.25 -6.68 13.10
CA PHE A 109 -6.70 -5.45 13.67
C PHE A 109 -7.73 -4.30 13.68
N ILE A 110 -8.78 -4.51 14.47
CA ILE A 110 -9.44 -3.39 15.13
C ILE A 110 -8.38 -2.74 16.04
N GLY A 111 -7.92 -1.54 15.69
CA GLY A 111 -7.40 -0.57 16.65
C GLY A 111 -5.93 -0.68 17.06
N ALA A 112 -5.01 -0.20 16.21
CA ALA A 112 -3.96 0.68 16.74
C ALA A 112 -4.67 1.98 17.06
N SER A 113 -5.05 2.10 18.32
CA SER A 113 -5.99 3.08 18.83
C SER A 113 -5.56 4.51 18.54
N CYS A 114 -6.11 5.10 17.48
CA CYS A 114 -6.30 6.55 17.41
C CYS A 114 -7.27 7.03 18.51
N GLU A 115 -7.87 6.11 19.28
CA GLU A 115 -8.78 6.40 20.39
C GLU A 115 -8.09 6.65 21.73
N GLN A 116 -6.76 6.46 21.81
CA GLN A 116 -6.02 6.77 23.04
C GLN A 116 -5.37 8.14 22.90
N PRO A 117 -5.74 9.13 23.73
CA PRO A 117 -4.95 10.34 23.84
C PRO A 117 -3.52 9.94 24.23
N LEU A 118 -2.52 10.33 23.43
CA LEU A 118 -1.10 10.00 23.65
C LEU A 118 -0.51 10.56 24.95
N TRP A 119 -1.31 11.25 25.77
CA TRP A 119 -0.94 11.82 27.06
C TRP A 119 -1.50 11.04 28.27
N ALA A 120 -2.21 9.93 28.05
CA ALA A 120 -2.73 9.06 29.12
C ALA A 120 -1.64 8.20 29.78
#